data_AF-A0A7S0U9D5-F1
#
_entry.id   AF-A0A7S0U9D5-F1
#
_cell.length_a   1.000
_cell.length_b   1.000
_cell.length_c   1.000
_cell.angle_alpha   90.00
_cell.angle_beta   90.00
_cell.angle_gamma   90.00
#
_symmetry.space_group_name_H-M   'P 1'
#
loop_
_entity.id
_entity.type
_entity.pdbx_description
1 polymer ?
#
loop_
_entity_poly.entity_id
_entity_poly.type
_entity_poly.pdbx_seq_one_letter_code
_entity_poly.pdbx_strand_id
1 'polypeptide(L)'
;GGGLMGGLKRILGGSGSGNLGGSTEGADVECRHCGIAGPPGVIKAIGPHHESECERFCESDKQLVDALLGVEGGGGGGSRINQLKMQQVKLQVQLLQARLDKKNQERWDSNRGRGDGPQWQIKSVRGAWCDLLEDQRAAINSAVAAGNKSVHLSGVGVVDLRSNVLTAGTGETFYIRTFLF
;
A
#
# COMPACT_ATOMS: atom_id res chain seq x y z
N GLY A 1 8.14 62.27 -33.94
CA GLY A 1 7.85 62.91 -32.64
C GLY A 1 8.21 61.90 -31.58
N GLY A 2 9.05 62.18 -30.58
CA GLY A 2 9.04 63.36 -29.69
C GLY A 2 8.08 63.06 -28.53
N GLY A 3 8.38 63.20 -27.23
CA GLY A 3 9.58 63.55 -26.45
C GLY A 3 9.51 62.78 -25.11
N LEU A 4 10.61 62.56 -24.39
CA LEU A 4 11.34 63.45 -23.47
C LEU A 4 10.78 63.52 -22.02
N MET A 5 11.74 63.36 -21.09
CA MET A 5 11.76 63.66 -19.65
C MET A 5 10.99 62.72 -18.70
N GLY A 6 11.50 62.33 -17.54
CA GLY A 6 12.69 62.78 -16.83
C GLY A 6 12.97 61.86 -15.63
N GLY A 7 14.23 61.82 -15.23
CA GLY A 7 14.69 60.99 -14.13
C GLY A 7 14.46 61.60 -12.74
N LEU A 8 14.65 60.76 -11.73
CA LEU A 8 15.06 61.22 -10.41
C LEU A 8 15.96 60.17 -9.75
N LYS A 9 17.06 60.70 -9.21
CA LYS A 9 18.22 60.03 -8.62
C LYS A 9 17.90 59.58 -7.18
N ARG A 10 18.37 58.36 -6.87
CA ARG A 10 19.28 57.99 -5.77
C ARG A 10 18.98 58.50 -4.35
N ILE A 11 18.63 57.60 -3.42
CA ILE A 11 18.92 57.70 -1.97
C ILE A 11 19.17 56.29 -1.38
N LEU A 12 20.37 56.09 -0.83
CA LEU A 12 20.82 55.25 0.32
C LEU A 12 20.29 53.80 0.43
N GLY A 13 21.13 52.76 0.50
CA GLY A 13 22.19 52.59 1.50
C GLY A 13 21.62 51.83 2.71
N GLY A 14 21.81 50.51 2.75
CA GLY A 14 21.31 49.67 3.84
C GLY A 14 21.79 48.22 3.73
N SER A 15 23.03 47.98 4.15
CA SER A 15 23.55 46.64 4.42
C SER A 15 22.87 46.10 5.67
N GLY A 16 21.86 45.26 5.51
CA GLY A 16 21.19 44.54 6.58
C GLY A 16 21.38 43.04 6.42
N SER A 17 22.47 42.50 6.96
CA SER A 17 22.56 41.08 7.28
C SER A 17 21.58 40.79 8.42
N GLY A 18 20.38 40.34 8.05
CA GLY A 18 19.36 39.84 8.96
C GLY A 18 18.96 38.44 8.53
N ASN A 19 19.72 37.44 8.99
CA ASN A 19 19.32 36.04 8.93
C ASN A 19 18.34 35.80 10.08
N LEU A 20 17.04 35.91 9.84
CA LEU A 20 15.99 35.40 10.73
C LEU A 20 14.82 34.91 9.88
N GLY A 21 14.66 33.59 9.90
CA GLY A 21 13.40 32.87 9.66
C GLY A 21 12.61 33.32 8.45
N GLY A 22 12.76 32.60 7.34
CA GLY A 22 11.70 32.54 6.35
C GLY A 22 10.43 32.05 7.05
N SER A 23 9.57 33.00 7.44
CA SER A 23 8.18 32.74 7.74
C SER A 23 7.59 32.18 6.46
N THR A 24 7.54 30.86 6.36
CA THR A 24 6.55 30.23 5.52
C THR A 24 5.22 30.81 5.99
N GLU A 25 4.63 31.71 5.19
CA GLU A 25 3.20 32.03 5.24
C GLU A 25 2.46 30.71 4.98
N GLY A 26 2.46 29.85 5.99
CA GLY A 26 1.70 28.63 6.00
C GLY A 26 0.25 29.08 6.15
N ALA A 27 -0.56 28.77 5.14
CA ALA A 27 -1.99 29.02 5.19
C ALA A 27 -2.54 28.62 6.56
N ASP A 28 -3.33 29.51 7.17
CA ASP A 28 -4.00 29.21 8.43
C ASP A 28 -4.81 27.92 8.27
N VAL A 29 -4.69 27.03 9.25
CA VAL A 29 -5.41 25.76 9.30
C VAL A 29 -6.57 25.94 10.26
N GLU A 30 -7.73 25.37 9.93
CA GLU A 30 -8.92 25.44 10.76
C GLU A 30 -9.09 24.22 11.65
N CYS A 31 -9.44 24.44 12.91
CA CYS A 31 -9.86 23.40 13.82
C CYS A 31 -11.12 22.69 13.33
N ARG A 32 -11.06 21.38 13.08
CA ARG A 32 -12.24 20.61 12.69
C ARG A 32 -13.32 20.48 13.78
N HIS A 33 -12.99 20.78 15.03
CA HIS A 33 -13.91 20.65 16.16
C HIS A 33 -14.57 21.98 16.57
N CYS A 34 -13.80 23.08 16.60
CA CYS A 34 -14.31 24.39 17.01
C CYS A 34 -14.41 25.44 15.89
N GLY A 35 -13.78 25.21 14.74
CA GLY A 35 -13.78 26.13 13.60
C GLY A 35 -12.82 27.33 13.73
N ILE A 36 -11.96 27.36 14.75
CA ILE A 36 -10.97 28.42 14.91
C ILE A 36 -9.81 28.19 13.93
N ALA A 37 -9.49 29.21 13.14
CA ALA A 37 -8.35 29.22 12.22
C ALA A 37 -7.11 29.86 12.87
N GLY A 38 -5.94 29.32 12.57
CA GLY A 38 -4.67 29.90 13.00
C GLY A 38 -3.46 29.17 12.40
N PRO A 39 -2.23 29.58 12.77
CA PRO A 39 -1.03 29.02 12.19
C PRO A 39 -0.94 27.50 12.46
N PRO A 40 -0.35 26.69 11.55
CA PRO A 40 -0.21 25.24 11.73
C PRO A 40 0.49 24.81 13.03
N GLY A 41 1.33 25.69 13.61
CA GLY A 41 1.97 25.45 14.90
C GLY A 41 1.01 25.54 16.10
N VAL A 42 -0.07 26.30 15.95
CA VAL A 42 -1.18 26.42 16.92
C VAL A 42 -2.25 25.36 16.64
N ILE A 43 -2.48 25.06 15.36
CA ILE A 43 -3.48 24.11 14.86
C ILE A 43 -2.76 22.88 14.29
N LYS A 44 -2.45 21.89 15.13
CA LYS A 44 -1.84 20.63 14.66
C LYS A 44 -2.86 19.87 13.81
N ALA A 45 -2.60 19.76 12.50
CA ALA A 45 -3.51 19.14 11.52
C ALA A 45 -3.83 17.66 11.81
N ILE A 46 -3.00 16.96 12.60
CA ILE A 46 -3.20 15.57 13.05
C ILE A 46 -2.56 15.41 14.45
N GLY A 47 -3.27 15.77 15.53
CA GLY A 47 -2.77 15.65 16.92
C GLY A 47 -3.10 16.86 17.80
N PRO A 48 -2.82 16.82 19.13
CA PRO A 48 -3.58 17.53 20.16
C PRO A 48 -3.77 19.01 19.86
N HIS A 49 -5.04 19.32 19.63
CA HIS A 49 -5.57 20.59 19.17
C HIS A 49 -5.51 21.62 20.31
N HIS A 50 -4.81 22.74 20.12
CA HIS A 50 -4.56 23.77 21.14
C HIS A 50 -4.13 23.21 22.52
N GLU A 51 -3.46 22.05 22.54
CA GLU A 51 -2.91 21.27 23.69
C GLU A 51 -3.78 21.03 24.96
N SER A 52 -4.74 21.88 25.36
CA SER A 52 -5.62 21.64 26.53
C SER A 52 -6.92 22.48 26.60
N GLU A 53 -7.09 23.55 25.80
CA GLU A 53 -8.12 24.59 26.07
C GLU A 53 -9.32 24.61 25.10
N CYS A 54 -9.45 23.66 24.18
CA CYS A 54 -10.58 23.66 23.24
C CYS A 54 -11.90 23.32 23.95
N GLU A 55 -12.74 24.33 24.22
CA GLU A 55 -14.05 24.16 24.91
C GLU A 55 -15.05 23.26 24.17
N ARG A 56 -14.94 23.17 22.83
CA ARG A 56 -15.79 22.30 22.00
C ARG A 56 -15.26 20.89 21.83
N PHE A 57 -14.05 20.61 22.30
CA PHE A 57 -13.54 19.25 22.36
C PHE A 57 -14.18 18.59 23.58
N CYS A 58 -15.25 17.84 23.33
CA CYS A 58 -16.14 17.35 24.39
C CYS A 58 -15.39 16.40 25.34
N GLU A 59 -15.82 16.39 26.61
CA GLU A 59 -15.25 15.54 27.67
C GLU A 59 -15.13 14.07 27.25
N SER A 60 -16.07 13.58 26.43
CA SER A 60 -16.05 12.21 25.90
C SER A 60 -14.93 11.97 24.88
N ASP A 61 -14.59 12.96 24.06
CA ASP A 61 -13.47 12.86 23.11
C ASP A 61 -12.13 13.02 23.83
N LYS A 62 -12.08 13.82 24.92
CA LYS A 62 -10.92 13.88 25.84
C LYS A 62 -10.66 12.51 26.46
N GLN A 63 -11.68 11.87 27.03
CA GLN A 63 -11.57 10.51 27.58
C GLN A 63 -11.16 9.49 26.52
N LEU A 64 -11.62 9.63 25.27
CA LEU A 64 -11.25 8.73 24.18
C LEU A 64 -9.78 8.92 23.76
N VAL A 65 -9.30 10.16 23.70
CA VAL A 65 -7.90 10.50 23.41
C VAL A 65 -6.99 10.09 24.56
N ASP A 66 -7.40 10.28 25.82
CA ASP A 66 -6.66 9.82 27.00
C ASP A 66 -6.58 8.28 27.05
N ALA A 67 -7.67 7.59 26.68
CA ALA A 67 -7.69 6.13 26.53
C ALA A 67 -6.84 5.63 25.35
N LEU A 68 -6.71 6.40 24.27
CA LEU A 68 -5.91 6.06 23.09
C LEU A 68 -4.42 6.40 23.25
N LEU A 69 -4.11 7.49 23.95
CA LEU A 69 -2.75 7.96 24.20
C LEU A 69 -2.13 7.37 25.47
N GLY A 70 -2.93 6.73 26.33
CA GLY A 70 -2.42 5.89 27.42
C GLY A 70 -1.45 6.64 28.34
N VAL A 71 -1.77 7.89 28.68
CA VAL A 71 -1.05 8.63 29.71
C VAL A 71 -1.79 8.41 31.03
N GLU A 72 -1.67 7.21 31.57
CA GLU A 72 -1.49 7.09 33.01
C GLU A 72 0.01 6.90 33.26
N GLY A 73 0.58 7.87 33.96
CA GLY A 73 1.97 7.82 34.38
C GLY A 73 2.26 6.52 35.12
N GLY A 74 3.20 5.74 34.59
CA GLY A 74 3.61 4.46 35.18
C GLY A 74 4.20 3.55 34.12
N GLY A 75 5.52 3.56 34.00
CA GLY A 75 6.25 3.03 32.84
C GLY A 75 6.04 1.53 32.55
N GLY A 76 6.07 1.20 31.25
CA GLY A 76 6.40 -0.15 30.75
C GLY A 76 5.26 -1.00 30.19
N GLY A 77 3.98 -0.66 30.43
CA GLY A 77 2.84 -1.52 30.08
C GLY A 77 2.33 -1.40 28.62
N GLY A 78 2.25 -0.19 28.07
CA GLY A 78 1.62 0.06 26.76
C GLY A 78 2.35 -0.56 25.56
N SER A 79 3.69 -0.65 25.63
CA SER A 79 4.51 -1.30 24.60
C SER A 79 4.18 -2.79 24.46
N ARG A 80 3.99 -3.48 25.59
CA ARG A 80 3.66 -4.90 25.62
C ARG A 80 2.27 -5.18 25.06
N ILE A 81 1.28 -4.34 25.37
CA ILE A 81 -0.08 -4.48 24.82
C ILE A 81 -0.07 -4.32 23.31
N ASN A 82 0.64 -3.31 22.78
CA ASN A 82 0.75 -3.11 21.33
C ASN A 82 1.51 -4.24 20.64
N GLN A 83 2.58 -4.77 21.26
CA GLN A 83 3.30 -5.92 20.75
C GLN A 83 2.42 -7.18 20.70
N LEU A 84 1.62 -7.43 21.74
CA LEU A 84 0.68 -8.55 21.78
C LEU A 84 -0.42 -8.42 20.72
N LYS A 85 -0.97 -7.21 20.52
CA LYS A 85 -1.93 -6.94 19.44
C LYS A 85 -1.34 -7.23 18.05
N MET A 86 -0.12 -6.78 17.79
CA MET A 86 0.57 -7.09 16.53
C MET A 86 0.82 -8.60 16.35
N GLN A 87 1.21 -9.30 17.40
CA GLN A 87 1.36 -10.77 17.38
C GLN A 87 0.03 -11.46 17.09
N GLN A 88 -1.06 -11.01 17.71
CA GLN A 88 -2.40 -11.54 17.48
C GLN A 88 -2.83 -11.37 16.02
N VAL A 89 -2.65 -10.18 15.43
CA VAL A 89 -2.95 -9.93 14.02
C VAL A 89 -2.10 -10.81 13.10
N LYS A 90 -0.79 -10.93 13.38
CA LYS A 90 0.11 -11.80 12.61
C LYS A 90 -0.36 -13.25 12.60
N LEU A 91 -0.74 -13.79 13.77
CA LEU A 91 -1.27 -15.15 13.89
C LEU A 91 -2.61 -15.32 13.16
N GLN A 92 -3.50 -14.32 13.22
CA GLN A 92 -4.77 -14.35 12.48
C GLN A 92 -4.55 -14.39 10.97
N VAL A 93 -3.62 -13.58 10.45
CA VAL A 93 -3.24 -13.59 9.03
C VAL A 93 -2.67 -14.95 8.63
N GLN A 94 -1.78 -15.53 9.45
CA GLN A 94 -1.23 -16.87 9.19
C GLN A 94 -2.31 -17.96 9.19
N LEU A 95 -3.26 -17.90 10.12
CA LEU A 95 -4.37 -18.86 10.17
C LEU A 95 -5.29 -18.75 8.95
N LEU A 96 -5.61 -17.52 8.52
CA LEU A 96 -6.40 -17.29 7.31
C LEU A 96 -5.68 -17.79 6.07
N GLN A 97 -4.37 -17.56 5.96
CA GLN A 97 -3.55 -18.09 4.87
C GLN A 97 -3.57 -19.62 4.85
N ALA A 98 -3.33 -20.27 5.98
CA ALA A 98 -3.36 -21.74 6.07
C ALA A 98 -4.74 -22.33 5.73
N ARG A 99 -5.84 -21.65 6.09
CA ARG A 99 -7.20 -22.06 5.70
C ARG A 99 -7.44 -21.93 4.20
N LEU A 100 -6.93 -20.86 3.58
CA LEU A 100 -7.02 -20.67 2.14
C LEU A 100 -6.21 -21.74 1.40
N ASP A 101 -4.99 -22.02 1.87
CA ASP A 101 -4.13 -23.05 1.32
C ASP A 101 -4.78 -24.43 1.43
N LYS A 102 -5.41 -24.75 2.58
CA LYS A 102 -6.18 -25.99 2.77
C LYS A 102 -7.35 -26.09 1.78
N LYS A 103 -8.15 -25.04 1.60
CA LYS A 103 -9.26 -25.04 0.63
C LYS A 103 -8.77 -25.21 -0.80
N ASN A 104 -7.65 -24.59 -1.15
CA ASN A 104 -7.03 -24.77 -2.46
C ASN A 104 -6.57 -26.22 -2.65
N GLN A 105 -6.01 -26.85 -1.61
CA GLN A 105 -5.64 -28.25 -1.62
C GLN A 105 -6.87 -29.18 -1.75
N GLU A 106 -7.97 -28.92 -1.05
CA GLU A 106 -9.21 -29.71 -1.16
C GLU A 106 -9.83 -29.59 -2.56
N ARG A 107 -9.84 -28.38 -3.13
CA ARG A 107 -10.28 -28.14 -4.51
C ARG A 107 -9.39 -28.88 -5.51
N TRP A 108 -8.08 -28.90 -5.26
CA TRP A 108 -7.12 -29.67 -6.04
C TRP A 108 -7.41 -31.17 -5.99
N ASP A 109 -7.53 -31.73 -4.78
CA ASP A 109 -7.80 -33.16 -4.60
C ASP A 109 -9.15 -33.57 -5.19
N SER A 110 -10.14 -32.66 -5.22
CA SER A 110 -11.45 -32.89 -5.88
C SER A 110 -11.39 -32.85 -7.41
N ASN A 111 -10.44 -32.11 -7.98
CA ASN A 111 -10.22 -32.01 -9.42
C ASN A 111 -9.25 -33.08 -9.95
N ARG A 112 -8.49 -33.71 -9.04
CA ARG A 112 -7.63 -34.86 -9.30
C ARG A 112 -8.48 -36.02 -9.82
N GLY A 113 -8.50 -36.19 -11.15
CA GLY A 113 -9.25 -37.27 -11.83
C GLY A 113 -10.45 -36.83 -12.68
N ARG A 114 -10.73 -35.52 -12.82
CA ARG A 114 -11.82 -35.03 -13.72
C ARG A 114 -11.37 -34.60 -15.12
N GLY A 115 -10.09 -34.71 -15.47
CA GLY A 115 -9.61 -34.38 -16.82
C GLY A 115 -8.40 -35.21 -17.20
N ASP A 116 -8.45 -35.83 -18.39
CA ASP A 116 -7.46 -36.75 -18.96
C ASP A 116 -6.16 -36.03 -19.43
N GLY A 117 -5.58 -35.15 -18.62
CA GLY A 117 -4.36 -34.47 -19.04
C GLY A 117 -3.56 -33.75 -17.96
N PRO A 118 -2.34 -33.29 -18.33
CA PRO A 118 -1.45 -32.58 -17.44
C PRO A 118 -2.12 -31.34 -16.84
N GLN A 119 -1.94 -31.15 -15.53
CA GLN A 119 -2.41 -29.96 -14.82
C GLN A 119 -1.29 -28.93 -14.75
N TRP A 120 -1.61 -27.68 -15.06
CA TRP A 120 -0.66 -26.56 -15.08
C TRP A 120 -0.99 -25.54 -14.01
N GLN A 121 0.05 -25.11 -13.30
CA GLN A 121 -0.05 -24.08 -12.27
C GLN A 121 0.93 -22.95 -12.53
N ILE A 122 0.57 -21.76 -12.04
CA ILE A 122 1.37 -20.55 -12.08
C ILE A 122 1.67 -20.09 -10.65
N LYS A 123 2.91 -19.65 -10.41
CA LYS A 123 3.32 -19.07 -9.13
C LYS A 123 2.97 -17.58 -9.11
N SER A 124 2.05 -17.19 -8.24
CA SER A 124 1.68 -15.79 -8.01
C SER A 124 2.86 -15.00 -7.43
N VAL A 125 2.79 -13.67 -7.54
CA VAL A 125 3.74 -12.73 -6.92
C VAL A 125 3.85 -12.92 -5.40
N ARG A 126 2.79 -13.44 -4.77
CA ARG A 126 2.74 -13.74 -3.32
C ARG A 126 3.33 -15.11 -2.98
N GLY A 127 3.88 -15.83 -3.96
CA GLY A 127 4.52 -17.13 -3.79
C GLY A 127 3.58 -18.33 -3.80
N ALA A 128 2.26 -18.12 -3.76
CA ALA A 128 1.26 -19.19 -3.84
C ALA A 128 1.13 -19.70 -5.28
N TRP A 129 0.96 -21.01 -5.43
CA TRP A 129 0.63 -21.63 -6.72
C TRP A 129 -0.87 -21.59 -6.97
N CYS A 130 -1.27 -21.23 -8.18
CA CYS A 130 -2.66 -21.16 -8.61
C CYS A 130 -2.84 -21.97 -9.89
N ASP A 131 -4.00 -22.62 -10.03
CA ASP A 131 -4.33 -23.35 -11.26
C ASP A 131 -4.57 -22.37 -12.40
N LEU A 132 -4.06 -22.69 -13.59
CA LEU A 132 -4.44 -21.99 -14.82
C LEU A 132 -5.90 -22.29 -15.16
N LEU A 133 -6.56 -21.37 -15.85
CA LEU A 133 -7.93 -21.56 -16.34
C LEU A 133 -8.00 -22.71 -17.35
N GLU A 134 -9.18 -23.28 -17.54
CA GLU A 134 -9.36 -24.48 -18.38
C GLU A 134 -8.96 -24.27 -19.83
N ASP A 135 -9.33 -23.13 -20.41
CA ASP A 135 -8.94 -22.69 -21.75
C ASP A 135 -7.41 -22.50 -21.88
N GLN A 136 -6.78 -21.90 -20.87
CA GLN A 136 -5.32 -21.73 -20.82
C GLN A 136 -4.60 -23.07 -20.73
N ARG A 137 -5.09 -24.00 -19.89
CA ARG A 137 -4.55 -25.35 -19.78
C ARG A 137 -4.71 -26.12 -21.09
N ALA A 138 -5.86 -26.03 -21.74
CA ALA A 138 -6.11 -26.68 -23.02
C ALA A 138 -5.17 -26.17 -24.11
N ALA A 139 -4.92 -24.85 -24.15
CA ALA A 139 -3.96 -24.24 -25.08
C ALA A 139 -2.53 -24.73 -24.83
N ILE A 140 -2.09 -24.80 -23.57
CA ILE A 140 -0.75 -25.32 -23.23
C ILE A 140 -0.63 -26.81 -23.57
N ASN A 141 -1.62 -27.64 -23.20
CA ASN A 141 -1.60 -29.07 -23.50
C ASN A 141 -1.56 -29.34 -25.00
N SER A 142 -2.34 -28.59 -25.79
CA SER A 142 -2.31 -28.67 -27.26
C SER A 142 -0.93 -28.28 -27.82
N ALA A 143 -0.33 -27.20 -27.30
CA ALA A 143 1.01 -26.77 -27.72
C ALA A 143 2.10 -27.80 -27.38
N VAL A 144 2.03 -28.42 -26.20
CA VAL A 144 2.96 -29.49 -25.79
C VAL A 144 2.79 -30.73 -26.67
N ALA A 145 1.54 -31.15 -26.92
CA ALA A 145 1.25 -32.28 -27.80
C ALA A 145 1.75 -32.05 -29.24
N ALA A 146 1.71 -30.80 -29.72
CA ALA A 146 2.24 -30.40 -31.01
C ALA A 146 3.78 -30.25 -31.05
N GLY A 147 4.48 -30.40 -29.92
CA GLY A 147 5.93 -30.18 -29.84
C GLY A 147 6.36 -28.72 -29.94
N ASN A 148 5.45 -27.78 -29.67
CA ASN A 148 5.77 -26.35 -29.66
C ASN A 148 6.68 -26.00 -28.47
N LYS A 149 7.53 -25.00 -28.65
CA LYS A 149 8.45 -24.51 -27.60
C LYS A 149 7.81 -23.41 -26.75
N SER A 150 6.77 -22.77 -27.25
CA SER A 150 6.06 -21.69 -26.59
C SER A 150 4.59 -21.67 -27.01
N VAL A 151 3.75 -21.05 -26.19
CA VAL A 151 2.33 -20.82 -26.50
C VAL A 151 1.92 -19.42 -26.05
N HIS A 152 1.16 -18.72 -26.90
CA HIS A 152 0.59 -17.42 -26.56
C HIS A 152 -0.79 -17.61 -25.95
N LEU A 153 -0.98 -17.15 -24.71
CA LEU A 153 -2.24 -17.16 -23.99
C LEU A 153 -2.90 -15.80 -24.13
N SER A 154 -4.04 -15.74 -24.83
CA SER A 154 -4.76 -14.49 -25.11
C SER A 154 -5.09 -13.74 -23.82
N GLY A 155 -4.73 -12.44 -23.77
CA GLY A 155 -4.94 -11.58 -22.61
C GLY A 155 -4.03 -11.86 -21.39
N VAL A 156 -3.12 -12.84 -21.49
CA VAL A 156 -2.23 -13.22 -20.39
C VAL A 156 -0.77 -12.96 -20.76
N GLY A 157 -0.26 -13.58 -21.82
CA GLY A 157 1.15 -13.48 -22.20
C GLY A 157 1.66 -14.70 -22.96
N VAL A 158 2.99 -14.86 -23.00
CA VAL A 158 3.66 -15.97 -23.69
C VAL A 158 4.27 -16.93 -22.67
N VAL A 159 3.91 -18.19 -22.78
CA VAL A 159 4.53 -19.27 -22.02
C VAL A 159 5.67 -19.87 -22.82
N ASP A 160 6.87 -19.87 -22.26
CA ASP A 160 8.00 -20.66 -22.72
C ASP A 160 7.97 -22.03 -22.02
N LEU A 161 7.72 -23.08 -22.80
CA LEU A 161 7.54 -24.45 -22.33
C LEU A 161 8.87 -25.15 -21.99
N ARG A 162 10.01 -24.57 -22.40
CA ARG A 162 11.35 -25.10 -22.08
C ARG A 162 11.82 -24.62 -20.72
N SER A 163 11.62 -23.33 -20.44
CA SER A 163 12.02 -22.70 -19.19
C SER A 163 10.92 -22.76 -18.13
N ASN A 164 9.70 -23.16 -18.50
CA ASN A 164 8.51 -23.13 -17.65
C ASN A 164 8.28 -21.71 -17.07
N VAL A 165 8.38 -20.70 -17.93
CA VAL A 165 8.17 -19.29 -17.57
C VAL A 165 7.06 -18.70 -18.43
N LEU A 166 6.11 -18.03 -17.80
CA LEU A 166 5.14 -17.14 -18.45
C LEU A 166 5.67 -15.71 -18.38
N THR A 167 5.81 -15.06 -19.53
CA THR A 167 6.03 -13.61 -19.62
C THR A 167 4.70 -12.94 -19.93
N ALA A 168 4.17 -12.19 -18.98
CA ALA A 168 2.92 -11.46 -19.15
C ALA A 168 3.08 -10.32 -20.18
N GLY A 169 1.95 -9.84 -20.72
CA GLY A 169 1.96 -8.67 -21.62
C GLY A 169 2.56 -7.40 -20.98
N THR A 170 2.61 -7.34 -19.65
CA THR A 170 3.25 -6.28 -18.86
C THR A 170 4.78 -6.40 -18.79
N GLY A 171 5.35 -7.52 -19.23
CA GLY A 171 6.78 -7.85 -19.10
C GLY A 171 7.14 -8.58 -17.81
N GLU A 172 6.20 -8.76 -16.87
CA GLU A 172 6.42 -9.54 -15.65
C GLU A 172 6.56 -11.04 -15.96
N THR A 173 7.46 -11.72 -15.25
CA THR A 173 7.71 -13.15 -15.43
C THR A 173 7.17 -13.96 -14.27
N PHE A 174 6.47 -15.05 -14.57
CA PHE A 174 5.90 -15.98 -13.61
C PHE A 174 6.40 -17.39 -13.89
N TYR A 175 6.72 -18.14 -12.84
CA TYR A 175 7.06 -19.55 -12.99
C TYR A 175 5.79 -20.38 -13.14
N ILE A 176 5.80 -21.29 -14.10
CA ILE A 176 4.76 -22.31 -14.24
C ILE A 176 5.33 -23.68 -13.88
N ARG A 177 4.44 -24.63 -13.58
CA ARG A 177 4.80 -26.03 -13.40
C ARG A 177 3.70 -26.92 -13.94
N THR A 178 4.11 -28.10 -14.41
CA THR A 178 3.19 -29.16 -14.82
C THR A 178 3.26 -30.33 -13.85
N PHE A 179 2.15 -31.01 -13.68
CA PHE A 179 2.07 -32.28 -12.99
C PHE A 179 1.59 -33.33 -13.99
N LEU A 180 2.46 -34.29 -14.28
CA LEU A 180 2.11 -35.51 -14.98
C LEU A 180 1.56 -36.48 -13.93
N PHE A 181 0.33 -36.94 -14.13
CA PHE A 181 -0.25 -38.04 -13.34
C PHE A 181 0.05 -39.38 -13.99
#